data_AF-A0A929K4M7-F1
#
_entry.id   AF-A0A929K4M7-F1
#
_cell.length_a   1.000
_cell.length_b   1.000
_cell.length_c   1.000
_cell.angle_alpha   90.00
_cell.angle_beta   90.00
_cell.angle_gamma   90.00
#
_symmetry.space_group_name_H-M   'P 1'
#
loop_
_entity.id
_entity.type
_entity.pdbx_description
1 polymer ?
#
loop_
_entity_poly.entity_id
_entity_poly.type
_entity_poly.pdbx_seq_one_letter_code
_entity_poly.pdbx_strand_id
1 'polypeptide(L)'
;MIFAGCVEEGGETAKPIDQREKITEESKQTELLATAVRSSVYTSTESWDADAEDDGIVIYPSLWNKTDNTVRFRDIELPVEIKIYTVKSDEDYNEIKDRLVYDDVAILNTWEEGFIITGYGIKKIPFEDIDTIESDDDYGWVYTTITLPDGRKMEAVDKFARIKPE
;
A
#
# COMPACT_ATOMS: atom_id res chain seq x y z
N MET A 1 26.62 60.36 -36.64
CA MET A 1 26.38 58.98 -37.08
C MET A 1 25.71 58.26 -35.92
N ILE A 2 24.50 57.75 -36.16
CA ILE A 2 23.67 57.00 -35.21
C ILE A 2 24.24 55.58 -35.08
N PHE A 3 24.29 55.00 -33.88
CA PHE A 3 23.66 53.70 -33.58
C PHE A 3 23.57 53.48 -32.07
N ALA A 4 22.33 53.18 -31.66
CA ALA A 4 21.90 52.72 -30.35
C ALA A 4 22.27 51.25 -30.13
N GLY A 5 22.18 50.80 -28.87
CA GLY A 5 22.17 49.38 -28.53
C GLY A 5 22.23 49.11 -27.03
N CYS A 6 21.09 49.28 -26.33
CA CYS A 6 20.85 48.57 -25.07
C CYS A 6 20.68 47.07 -25.37
N VAL A 7 21.33 46.21 -24.59
CA VAL A 7 20.83 44.85 -24.32
C VAL A 7 20.98 44.64 -22.82
N GLU A 8 19.86 44.70 -22.13
CA GLU A 8 19.68 44.04 -20.84
C GLU A 8 19.59 42.54 -21.11
N GLU A 9 20.55 41.75 -20.63
CA GLU A 9 20.37 40.31 -20.51
C GLU A 9 19.77 40.02 -19.14
N GLY A 10 18.47 39.75 -19.16
CA GLY A 10 17.69 39.34 -18.01
C GLY A 10 18.27 38.06 -17.42
N GLY A 11 18.77 38.19 -16.19
CA GLY A 11 18.95 37.04 -15.31
C GLY A 11 17.58 36.44 -15.02
N GLU A 12 17.34 35.26 -15.60
CA GLU A 12 16.21 34.41 -15.27
C GLU A 12 16.36 33.97 -13.81
N THR A 13 15.85 34.78 -12.87
CA THR A 13 15.70 34.34 -11.48
C THR A 13 14.69 33.22 -11.48
N ALA A 14 15.17 31.99 -11.26
CA ALA A 14 14.32 30.86 -10.90
C ALA A 14 13.33 31.31 -9.82
N LYS A 15 12.04 31.32 -10.16
CA LYS A 15 10.99 31.61 -9.19
C LYS A 15 11.15 30.60 -8.04
N PRO A 16 11.06 31.02 -6.76
CA PRO A 16 11.04 30.07 -5.67
C PRO A 16 9.84 29.15 -5.93
N ILE A 17 10.09 27.88 -6.25
CA ILE A 17 9.03 26.88 -6.23
C ILE A 17 8.59 26.82 -4.77
N ASP A 18 7.33 27.22 -4.56
CA ASP A 18 6.82 27.80 -3.34
C ASP A 18 6.70 26.74 -2.23
N GLN A 19 7.60 26.81 -1.25
CA GLN A 19 7.51 25.97 -0.05
C GLN A 19 6.14 26.11 0.66
N ARG A 20 5.43 27.25 0.49
CA ARG A 20 4.09 27.45 1.06
C ARG A 20 3.04 26.61 0.34
N GLU A 21 3.11 26.46 -0.98
CA GLU A 21 2.19 25.58 -1.73
C GLU A 21 2.37 24.11 -1.32
N LYS A 22 3.62 23.65 -1.17
CA LYS A 22 3.92 22.28 -0.75
C LYS A 22 3.37 21.95 0.65
N ILE A 23 3.55 22.85 1.62
CA ILE A 23 3.00 22.70 2.99
C ILE A 23 1.46 22.66 2.94
N THR A 24 0.85 23.42 2.04
CA THR A 24 -0.61 23.49 1.92
C THR A 24 -1.19 22.19 1.34
N GLU A 25 -0.51 21.56 0.38
CA GLU A 25 -0.96 20.28 -0.18
C GLU A 25 -0.82 19.13 0.83
N GLU A 26 0.33 19.00 1.49
CA GLU A 26 0.55 17.98 2.53
C GLU A 26 -0.47 18.09 3.68
N SER A 27 -0.82 19.32 4.07
CA SER A 27 -1.89 19.57 5.06
C SER A 27 -3.25 19.06 4.57
N LYS A 28 -3.63 19.29 3.31
CA LYS A 28 -4.89 18.77 2.74
C LYS A 28 -4.93 17.25 2.71
N GLN A 29 -3.81 16.61 2.36
CA GLN A 29 -3.71 15.16 2.36
C GLN A 29 -3.86 14.59 3.78
N THR A 30 -3.24 15.24 4.77
CA THR A 30 -3.39 14.90 6.18
C THR A 30 -4.85 15.06 6.66
N GLU A 31 -5.54 16.13 6.24
CA GLU A 31 -6.98 16.32 6.54
C GLU A 31 -7.86 15.22 5.93
N LEU A 32 -7.55 14.76 4.70
CA LEU A 32 -8.23 13.62 4.10
C LEU A 32 -8.00 12.34 4.91
N LEU A 33 -6.75 12.07 5.29
CA LEU A 33 -6.38 10.90 6.10
C LEU A 33 -7.02 10.92 7.50
N ALA A 34 -7.23 12.09 8.09
CA ALA A 34 -7.96 12.23 9.35
C ALA A 34 -9.42 11.71 9.24
N THR A 35 -10.00 11.64 8.04
CA THR A 35 -11.35 11.08 7.83
C THR A 35 -11.40 9.56 7.79
N ALA A 36 -10.26 8.87 7.73
CA ALA A 36 -10.19 7.41 7.72
C ALA A 36 -10.74 6.84 9.03
N VAL A 37 -11.64 5.86 8.94
CA VAL A 37 -12.22 5.15 10.10
C VAL A 37 -12.13 3.64 10.00
N ARG A 38 -11.82 3.11 8.82
CA ARG A 38 -11.65 1.68 8.57
C ARG A 38 -10.58 1.44 7.52
N SER A 39 -9.87 0.32 7.62
CA SER A 39 -9.03 -0.24 6.56
C SER A 39 -9.63 -1.53 6.01
N SER A 40 -9.23 -1.88 4.79
CA SER A 40 -9.38 -3.22 4.23
C SER A 40 -8.06 -3.61 3.56
N VAL A 41 -7.84 -4.90 3.40
CA VAL A 41 -6.79 -5.42 2.53
C VAL A 41 -7.42 -6.44 1.60
N TYR A 42 -7.02 -6.36 0.34
CA TYR A 42 -7.29 -7.38 -0.66
C TYR A 42 -5.95 -7.92 -1.14
N THR A 43 -5.91 -9.22 -1.41
CA THR A 43 -4.75 -9.88 -1.99
C THR A 43 -5.14 -10.60 -3.27
N SER A 44 -4.23 -10.59 -4.23
CA SER A 44 -4.35 -11.38 -5.46
C SER A 44 -3.08 -12.15 -5.69
N THR A 45 -3.18 -13.35 -6.22
CA THR A 45 -2.06 -14.00 -6.86
C THR A 45 -1.89 -13.43 -8.26
N GLU A 46 -0.64 -13.21 -8.68
CA GLU A 46 -0.32 -12.67 -10.00
C GLU A 46 0.97 -13.30 -10.52
N SER A 47 0.99 -13.59 -11.82
CA SER A 47 2.23 -13.76 -12.60
C SER A 47 2.75 -12.40 -13.05
N TRP A 48 4.02 -12.14 -12.78
CA TRP A 48 4.79 -10.97 -13.23
C TRP A 48 6.02 -11.36 -14.04
N ASP A 49 6.28 -12.65 -14.25
CA ASP A 49 7.24 -13.16 -15.19
C ASP A 49 6.59 -13.58 -16.54
N ALA A 50 7.27 -14.40 -17.34
CA ALA A 50 6.81 -14.77 -18.68
C ALA A 50 6.10 -16.13 -18.73
N ASP A 51 6.04 -16.85 -17.61
CA ASP A 51 5.39 -18.15 -17.54
C ASP A 51 3.91 -18.04 -17.16
N ALA A 52 3.26 -19.19 -16.97
CA ALA A 52 1.82 -19.26 -16.72
C ALA A 52 1.49 -19.43 -15.23
N GLU A 53 2.49 -19.60 -14.38
CA GLU A 53 2.35 -19.83 -12.95
C GLU A 53 2.32 -18.48 -12.22
N ASP A 54 1.53 -18.40 -11.16
CA ASP A 54 1.53 -17.21 -10.31
C ASP A 54 2.85 -17.18 -9.53
N ASP A 55 3.56 -16.04 -9.60
CA ASP A 55 4.86 -15.87 -8.94
C ASP A 55 4.72 -15.63 -7.42
N GLY A 56 3.57 -15.13 -6.99
CA GLY A 56 3.32 -14.80 -5.60
C GLY A 56 2.07 -13.96 -5.37
N ILE A 57 2.07 -13.18 -4.28
CA ILE A 57 0.93 -12.42 -3.80
C ILE A 57 1.19 -10.91 -3.97
N VAL A 58 0.17 -10.17 -4.40
CA VAL A 58 0.16 -8.71 -4.44
C VAL A 58 -0.78 -8.13 -3.38
N ILE A 59 -0.32 -7.13 -2.64
CA ILE A 59 -1.03 -6.55 -1.49
C ILE A 59 -1.69 -5.21 -1.86
N TYR A 60 -3.00 -5.12 -1.66
CA TYR A 60 -3.83 -3.96 -1.96
C TYR A 60 -4.57 -3.45 -0.71
N PRO A 61 -3.93 -2.64 0.15
CA PRO A 61 -4.58 -2.06 1.32
C PRO A 61 -5.34 -0.79 0.94
N SER A 62 -6.48 -0.56 1.58
CA SER A 62 -7.35 0.58 1.31
C SER A 62 -7.87 1.21 2.59
N LEU A 63 -8.06 2.53 2.58
CA LEU A 63 -8.64 3.30 3.67
C LEU A 63 -10.04 3.80 3.30
N TRP A 64 -10.97 3.69 4.24
CA TRP A 64 -12.37 4.05 4.08
C TRP A 64 -12.77 5.09 5.12
N ASN A 65 -13.56 6.08 4.70
CA ASN A 65 -14.15 7.06 5.59
C ASN A 65 -15.51 6.57 6.14
N LYS A 66 -16.10 7.35 7.04
CA LYS A 66 -17.39 7.03 7.70
C LYS A 66 -18.60 6.88 6.76
N THR A 67 -18.45 7.26 5.50
CA THR A 67 -19.50 7.13 4.46
C THR A 67 -19.24 5.96 3.52
N ASP A 68 -18.33 5.04 3.88
CA ASP A 68 -17.89 3.91 3.06
C ASP A 68 -17.32 4.32 1.69
N ASN A 69 -16.80 5.55 1.61
CA ASN A 69 -16.02 6.00 0.46
C ASN A 69 -14.53 5.85 0.74
N THR A 70 -13.77 5.53 -0.29
CA THR A 70 -12.30 5.51 -0.27
C THR A 70 -11.76 6.87 0.14
N VAL A 71 -10.78 6.88 1.05
CA VAL A 71 -9.99 8.07 1.36
C VAL A 71 -8.97 8.27 0.24
N ARG A 72 -9.22 9.24 -0.64
CA ARG A 72 -8.41 9.48 -1.84
C ARG A 72 -7.25 10.44 -1.58
N PHE A 73 -6.23 9.97 -0.87
CA PHE A 73 -5.01 10.73 -0.59
C PHE A 73 -3.89 10.41 -1.59
N ARG A 74 -2.91 11.29 -1.71
CA ARG A 74 -1.71 11.11 -2.56
C ARG A 74 -0.49 11.74 -1.92
N ASP A 75 0.69 11.37 -2.39
CA ASP A 75 1.97 11.99 -2.06
C ASP A 75 2.26 12.04 -0.54
N ILE A 76 1.78 11.03 0.21
CA ILE A 76 2.10 10.83 1.63
C ILE A 76 2.51 9.37 1.83
N GLU A 77 3.69 9.18 2.44
CA GLU A 77 4.20 7.85 2.79
C GLU A 77 3.48 7.32 4.04
N LEU A 78 2.64 6.29 3.87
CA LEU A 78 2.03 5.57 4.98
C LEU A 78 2.73 4.22 5.18
N PRO A 79 3.41 3.98 6.31
CA PRO A 79 3.95 2.66 6.62
C PRO A 79 2.83 1.64 6.80
N VAL A 80 2.97 0.50 6.13
CA VAL A 80 2.06 -0.64 6.22
C VAL A 80 2.85 -1.86 6.69
N GLU A 81 2.62 -2.28 7.94
CA GLU A 81 3.11 -3.56 8.45
C GLU A 81 2.29 -4.68 7.79
N ILE A 82 2.95 -5.69 7.20
CA ILE A 82 2.32 -6.82 6.52
C ILE A 82 2.75 -8.10 7.23
N LYS A 83 1.78 -8.93 7.64
CA LYS A 83 2.05 -10.23 8.24
C LYS A 83 1.18 -11.31 7.62
N ILE A 84 1.81 -12.39 7.19
CA ILE A 84 1.11 -13.55 6.62
C ILE A 84 1.19 -14.68 7.62
N TYR A 85 0.05 -15.28 7.94
CA TYR A 85 -0.03 -16.44 8.81
C TYR A 85 -0.66 -17.61 8.09
N THR A 86 -0.18 -18.81 8.39
CA THR A 86 -0.90 -20.04 8.10
C THR A 86 -2.14 -20.15 8.98
N VAL A 87 -3.07 -21.00 8.58
CA VAL A 87 -4.27 -21.34 9.34
C VAL A 87 -4.28 -22.81 9.70
N LYS A 88 -5.01 -23.14 10.75
CA LYS A 88 -5.39 -24.52 11.09
C LYS A 88 -6.81 -24.53 11.64
N SER A 89 -7.42 -25.70 11.67
CA SER A 89 -8.71 -25.89 12.34
C SER A 89 -8.52 -26.13 13.85
N ASP A 90 -9.36 -25.51 14.67
CA ASP A 90 -9.52 -25.87 16.07
C ASP A 90 -10.43 -27.12 16.24
N GLU A 91 -10.70 -27.51 17.49
CA GLU A 91 -11.53 -28.68 17.82
C GLU A 91 -13.00 -28.53 17.34
N ASP A 92 -13.46 -27.30 17.11
CA ASP A 92 -14.80 -26.95 16.64
C ASP A 92 -14.85 -26.70 15.12
N TYR A 93 -13.78 -27.04 14.40
CA TYR A 93 -13.61 -26.82 12.96
C TYR A 93 -13.60 -25.35 12.53
N ASN A 94 -13.31 -24.41 13.45
CA ASN A 94 -13.07 -23.02 13.07
C ASN A 94 -11.63 -22.84 12.63
N GLU A 95 -11.44 -22.06 11.56
CA GLU A 95 -10.10 -21.63 11.17
C GLU A 95 -9.54 -20.64 12.19
N ILE A 96 -8.35 -20.94 12.68
CA ILE A 96 -7.59 -20.11 13.60
C ILE A 96 -6.20 -19.84 13.04
N LYS A 97 -5.66 -18.66 13.38
CA LYS A 97 -4.29 -18.26 13.08
C LYS A 97 -3.29 -19.21 13.72
N ASP A 98 -2.30 -19.68 12.95
CA ASP A 98 -1.28 -20.63 13.44
C ASP A 98 0.14 -20.03 13.45
N ARG A 99 0.89 -20.15 12.36
CA ARG A 99 2.30 -19.76 12.29
C ARG A 99 2.48 -18.50 11.45
N LEU A 100 3.35 -17.60 11.90
CA LEU A 100 3.79 -16.45 11.09
C LEU A 100 4.80 -16.94 10.04
N VAL A 101 4.51 -16.70 8.77
CA VAL A 101 5.31 -17.17 7.63
C VAL A 101 5.89 -16.04 6.77
N TYR A 102 5.48 -14.80 7.03
CA TYR A 102 6.05 -13.60 6.42
C TYR A 102 5.80 -12.38 7.30
N ASP A 103 6.78 -11.48 7.42
CA ASP A 103 6.70 -10.21 8.15
C ASP A 103 7.57 -9.17 7.45
N ASP A 104 6.96 -8.09 6.96
CA ASP A 104 7.67 -6.99 6.29
C ASP A 104 6.90 -5.67 6.43
N VAL A 105 7.54 -4.56 6.06
CA VAL A 105 6.93 -3.23 5.99
C VAL A 105 7.03 -2.69 4.57
N ALA A 106 5.90 -2.25 4.03
CA ALA A 106 5.83 -1.55 2.75
C ALA A 106 5.25 -0.13 2.94
N ILE A 107 5.30 0.68 1.89
CA ILE A 107 4.78 2.05 1.91
C ILE A 107 3.58 2.14 0.97
N LEU A 108 2.48 2.67 1.48
CA LEU A 108 1.33 3.11 0.69
C LEU A 108 1.45 4.63 0.48
N ASN A 109 1.73 5.06 -0.75
CA ASN A 109 1.97 6.47 -1.08
C ASN A 109 0.71 7.18 -1.59
N THR A 110 -0.13 6.42 -2.30
CA THR A 110 -1.35 6.92 -2.93
C THR A 110 -2.49 5.95 -2.73
N TRP A 111 -3.72 6.47 -2.71
CA TRP A 111 -4.91 5.63 -2.61
C TRP A 111 -5.03 4.62 -3.77
N GLU A 112 -4.48 4.94 -4.95
CA GLU A 112 -4.61 4.13 -6.17
C GLU A 112 -3.86 2.80 -6.08
N GLU A 113 -2.73 2.76 -5.35
CA GLU A 113 -1.95 1.53 -5.08
C GLU A 113 -2.77 0.50 -4.28
N GLY A 114 -3.82 0.94 -3.60
CA GLY A 114 -4.77 0.09 -2.88
C GLY A 114 -5.84 -0.58 -3.74
N PHE A 115 -5.84 -0.36 -5.06
CA PHE A 115 -6.87 -0.85 -5.99
C PHE A 115 -6.25 -1.66 -7.13
N ILE A 116 -6.66 -2.92 -7.27
CA ILE A 116 -6.19 -3.83 -8.33
C ILE A 116 -6.40 -3.30 -9.76
N ILE A 117 -7.43 -2.47 -9.99
CA ILE A 117 -7.74 -1.96 -11.35
C ILE A 117 -6.81 -0.82 -11.74
N THR A 118 -6.35 -0.02 -10.79
CA THR A 118 -5.65 1.25 -11.06
C THR A 118 -4.21 1.28 -10.56
N GLY A 119 -3.84 0.40 -9.65
CA GLY A 119 -2.52 0.34 -9.03
C GLY A 119 -1.86 -1.02 -9.20
N TYR A 120 -0.57 -1.07 -8.88
CA TYR A 120 0.26 -2.28 -8.95
C TYR A 120 0.39 -2.99 -7.59
N GLY A 121 -0.45 -2.62 -6.62
CA GLY A 121 -0.29 -2.98 -5.21
C GLY A 121 0.87 -2.22 -4.55
N ILE A 122 0.98 -2.35 -3.23
CA ILE A 122 2.10 -1.75 -2.49
C ILE A 122 3.31 -2.68 -2.37
N LYS A 123 3.10 -3.98 -2.59
CA LYS A 123 4.11 -5.02 -2.45
C LYS A 123 3.72 -6.23 -3.28
N LYS A 124 4.70 -6.76 -4.01
CA LYS A 124 4.72 -8.10 -4.59
C LYS A 124 5.57 -8.99 -3.70
N ILE A 125 5.01 -10.10 -3.25
CA ILE A 125 5.65 -11.06 -2.33
C ILE A 125 5.77 -12.38 -3.10
N PRO A 126 6.96 -12.75 -3.58
CA PRO A 126 7.19 -14.05 -4.18
C PRO A 126 6.79 -15.19 -3.25
N PHE A 127 6.24 -16.29 -3.77
CA PHE A 127 5.91 -17.45 -2.92
C PHE A 127 7.15 -18.02 -2.20
N GLU A 128 8.33 -17.91 -2.80
CA GLU A 128 9.60 -18.34 -2.18
C GLU A 128 9.98 -17.56 -0.92
N ASP A 129 9.47 -16.33 -0.76
CA ASP A 129 9.70 -15.51 0.43
C ASP A 129 8.70 -15.82 1.55
N ILE A 130 7.65 -16.60 1.27
CA ILE A 130 6.65 -17.03 2.26
C ILE A 130 7.09 -18.39 2.81
N ASP A 131 7.53 -18.42 4.07
CA ASP A 131 8.10 -19.60 4.74
C ASP A 131 7.04 -20.67 5.08
N THR A 132 6.35 -21.22 4.08
CA THR A 132 5.39 -22.31 4.25
C THR A 132 6.08 -23.68 4.23
N ILE A 133 5.43 -24.67 4.85
CA ILE A 133 5.85 -26.08 4.77
C ILE A 133 4.76 -26.92 4.08
N GLU A 134 5.13 -28.11 3.60
CA GLU A 134 4.23 -29.00 2.84
C GLU A 134 2.90 -29.25 3.56
N SER A 135 2.91 -29.38 4.90
CA SER A 135 1.71 -29.66 5.70
C SER A 135 0.82 -28.45 5.98
N ASP A 136 1.25 -27.23 5.67
CA ASP A 136 0.42 -26.04 5.83
C ASP A 136 -0.75 -26.04 4.83
N ASP A 137 -1.81 -25.29 5.10
CA ASP A 137 -2.86 -25.05 4.11
C ASP A 137 -2.33 -24.20 2.94
N ASP A 138 -2.97 -24.31 1.77
CA ASP A 138 -2.66 -23.47 0.60
C ASP A 138 -3.13 -22.03 0.81
N TYR A 139 -4.09 -21.82 1.72
CA TYR A 139 -4.63 -20.51 2.09
C TYR A 139 -4.14 -20.05 3.46
N GLY A 140 -4.02 -18.74 3.62
CA GLY A 140 -3.57 -18.09 4.83
C GLY A 140 -4.28 -16.76 5.08
N TRP A 141 -3.96 -16.17 6.23
CA TRP A 141 -4.50 -14.87 6.63
C TRP A 141 -3.42 -13.79 6.47
N VAL A 142 -3.70 -12.78 5.67
CA VAL A 142 -2.83 -11.62 5.44
C VAL A 142 -3.35 -10.45 6.25
N TYR A 143 -2.58 -10.06 7.25
CA TYR A 143 -2.84 -8.90 8.09
C TYR A 143 -2.06 -7.70 7.58
N THR A 144 -2.72 -6.54 7.57
CA THR A 144 -2.07 -5.25 7.35
C THR A 144 -2.35 -4.30 8.49
N THR A 145 -1.36 -3.49 8.84
CA THR A 145 -1.52 -2.38 9.80
C THR A 145 -0.96 -1.11 9.19
N ILE A 146 -1.85 -0.20 8.79
CA ILE A 146 -1.48 1.10 8.20
C ILE A 146 -1.31 2.10 9.34
N THR A 147 -0.15 2.75 9.42
CA THR A 147 0.11 3.84 10.37
C THR A 147 -0.19 5.18 9.71
N LEU A 148 -1.19 5.90 10.23
CA LEU A 148 -1.57 7.23 9.74
C LEU A 148 -0.62 8.32 10.27
N PRO A 149 -0.57 9.52 9.65
CA PRO A 149 0.29 10.61 10.11
C PRO A 149 -0.02 11.10 11.52
N ASP A 150 -1.26 10.92 11.98
CA ASP A 150 -1.70 11.24 13.34
C ASP A 150 -1.36 10.16 14.38
N GLY A 151 -0.67 9.08 13.95
CA GLY A 151 -0.24 7.96 14.79
C GLY A 151 -1.29 6.88 15.01
N ARG A 152 -2.52 7.03 14.48
CA ARG A 152 -3.52 5.95 14.52
C ARG A 152 -3.06 4.77 13.67
N LYS A 153 -3.42 3.57 14.13
CA LYS A 153 -3.18 2.32 13.42
C LYS A 153 -4.50 1.76 12.89
N MET A 154 -4.52 1.42 11.61
CA MET A 154 -5.68 0.88 10.91
C MET A 154 -5.37 -0.56 10.53
N GLU A 155 -6.03 -1.51 11.19
CA GLU A 155 -5.80 -2.95 11.01
C GLU A 155 -6.82 -3.54 10.02
N ALA A 156 -6.37 -4.44 9.16
CA ALA A 156 -7.24 -5.20 8.26
C ALA A 156 -6.70 -6.62 8.06
N VAL A 157 -7.59 -7.53 7.66
CA VAL A 157 -7.24 -8.92 7.35
C VAL A 157 -7.94 -9.37 6.07
N ASP A 158 -7.20 -10.02 5.19
CA ASP A 158 -7.72 -10.87 4.13
C ASP A 158 -7.55 -12.33 4.58
N LYS A 159 -8.64 -13.09 4.58
CA LYS A 159 -8.68 -14.47 5.08
C LYS A 159 -8.63 -15.53 3.98
N PHE A 160 -8.59 -15.12 2.72
CA PHE A 160 -8.65 -16.01 1.57
C PHE A 160 -7.43 -15.86 0.66
N ALA A 161 -6.31 -15.40 1.22
CA ALA A 161 -5.07 -15.25 0.47
C ALA A 161 -4.46 -16.64 0.22
N ARG A 162 -4.20 -16.97 -1.05
CA ARG A 162 -3.40 -18.15 -1.38
C ARG A 162 -1.93 -17.85 -1.05
N ILE A 163 -1.29 -18.69 -0.23
CA ILE A 163 0.08 -18.49 0.31
C ILE A 163 1.09 -19.51 -0.20
N LYS A 164 0.67 -20.37 -1.13
CA LYS A 164 1.46 -21.37 -1.84
C LYS A 164 1.19 -21.29 -3.35
N PRO A 165 2.15 -21.71 -4.21
CA PRO A 165 1.91 -21.82 -5.65
C PRO A 165 0.81 -22.86 -5.96
N GLU A 166 0.19 -22.76 -7.15
CA GLU A 166 -0.80 -23.76 -7.63
C GLU A 166 -0.20 -25.12 -7.99
#